data_AF-A0AAD6L2E9-F1
#
_entry.id   AF-A0AAD6L2E9-F1
#
_cell.length_a   1.000
_cell.length_b   1.000
_cell.length_c   1.000
_cell.angle_alpha   90.00
_cell.angle_beta   90.00
_cell.angle_gamma   90.00
#
_symmetry.space_group_name_H-M   'P 1'
#
loop_
_entity.id
_entity.type
_entity.pdbx_description
1 polymer ?
#
loop_
_entity_poly.entity_id
_entity_poly.type
_entity_poly.pdbx_seq_one_letter_code
_entity_poly.pdbx_strand_id
1 'polypeptide(L)'
;MNRNLRKLKYLTKFHQFDLHFKKHCEEGSLPNYVVIEQRFFDLLSIPANDDHPSHDVSEGQKFVKKVYETLRASPQWNEILFIIIYDEHGGFYDHVPTPVTGVPSPDDIVGPAPYNFKFDRLGVRVPAFLISPWIEPGTVLHAPSGPYPTSEFEHSSIAATVKKIFNLKEFLTKRDAWAGTFEGILTRASPRVDCPVTLVEPVKLREGAAKEDAKLSEFQVELVEMAAVLNGDLTKDIYPQQLVDGLNVSVAAKYVDKAFNRFCDECDNAKKNGVEESEIICLEKPATKSKSFAHKLFSCLVCGNN
;
A
#
# COMPACT_ATOMS: atom_id res chain seq x y z
N MET A 1 -3.25 0.19 -8.23
CA MET A 1 -1.90 0.73 -8.54
C MET A 1 -2.04 2.11 -9.20
N ASN A 2 -1.51 3.15 -8.57
CA ASN A 2 -1.56 4.53 -9.11
C ASN A 2 -1.00 4.56 -10.55
N ARG A 3 -1.67 5.28 -11.47
CA ARG A 3 -1.26 5.41 -12.88
C ARG A 3 0.23 5.78 -13.02
N ASN A 4 0.75 6.63 -12.14
CA ASN A 4 2.16 7.01 -12.19
C ASN A 4 3.11 5.87 -11.84
N LEU A 5 2.74 4.97 -10.91
CA LEU A 5 3.58 3.85 -10.51
C LEU A 5 3.73 2.80 -11.61
N ARG A 6 2.85 2.81 -12.62
CA ARG A 6 2.92 1.94 -13.80
C ARG A 6 3.92 2.43 -14.86
N LYS A 7 4.55 3.58 -14.66
CA LYS A 7 5.58 4.08 -15.58
C LYS A 7 6.82 3.19 -15.53
N LEU A 8 7.43 2.96 -16.69
CA LEU A 8 8.58 2.06 -16.83
C LEU A 8 9.70 2.34 -15.81
N LYS A 9 10.02 3.61 -15.54
CA LYS A 9 11.05 4.01 -14.56
C LYS A 9 10.84 3.48 -13.13
N TYR A 10 9.62 3.09 -12.74
CA TYR A 10 9.33 2.63 -11.38
C TYR A 10 9.28 1.11 -11.23
N LEU A 11 9.35 0.34 -12.30
CA LEU A 11 9.17 -1.12 -12.23
C LEU A 11 10.23 -1.82 -11.39
N THR A 12 11.45 -1.33 -11.44
CA THR A 12 12.56 -1.87 -10.64
C THR A 12 12.48 -1.46 -9.17
N LYS A 13 11.38 -0.82 -8.74
CA LYS A 13 11.11 -0.44 -7.34
C LYS A 13 10.15 -1.41 -6.65
N PHE A 14 9.59 -2.38 -7.39
CA PHE A 14 8.77 -3.45 -6.83
C PHE A 14 9.64 -4.68 -6.58
N HIS A 15 9.59 -5.20 -5.37
CA HIS A 15 10.41 -6.33 -4.96
C HIS A 15 9.55 -7.35 -4.23
N GLN A 16 9.71 -8.62 -4.60
CA GLN A 16 9.08 -9.73 -3.88
C GLN A 16 9.63 -9.79 -2.46
N PHE A 17 8.74 -9.70 -1.46
CA PHE A 17 9.10 -9.62 -0.05
C PHE A 17 9.98 -10.81 0.38
N ASP A 18 9.51 -12.04 0.11
CA ASP A 18 10.17 -13.27 0.57
C ASP A 18 11.54 -13.50 -0.10
N LEU A 19 11.80 -12.89 -1.27
CA LEU A 19 13.06 -13.04 -2.01
C LEU A 19 14.08 -11.93 -1.70
N HIS A 20 13.62 -10.68 -1.56
CA HIS A 20 14.51 -9.52 -1.58
C HIS A 20 14.62 -8.81 -0.25
N PHE A 21 13.54 -8.74 0.53
CA PHE A 21 13.48 -7.85 1.70
C PHE A 21 14.57 -8.18 2.73
N LYS A 22 14.68 -9.45 3.11
CA LYS A 22 15.71 -9.91 4.06
C LYS A 22 17.11 -9.63 3.55
N LYS A 23 17.38 -9.93 2.28
CA LYS A 23 18.67 -9.69 1.65
C LYS A 23 19.04 -8.20 1.67
N HIS A 24 18.11 -7.31 1.30
CA HIS A 24 18.36 -5.87 1.35
C HIS A 24 18.63 -5.39 2.78
N CYS A 25 17.93 -5.93 3.78
CA CYS A 25 18.19 -5.62 5.18
C CYS A 25 19.58 -6.09 5.61
N GLU A 26 19.98 -7.33 5.28
CA GLU A 26 21.29 -7.91 5.61
C GLU A 26 22.45 -7.14 4.96
N GLU A 27 22.28 -6.72 3.71
CA GLU A 27 23.28 -5.96 2.96
C GLU A 27 23.32 -4.46 3.34
N GLY A 28 22.34 -3.98 4.11
CA GLY A 28 22.20 -2.56 4.41
C GLY A 28 21.88 -1.72 3.17
N SER A 29 21.08 -2.27 2.26
CA SER A 29 20.74 -1.68 0.97
C SER A 29 19.27 -1.27 0.84
N LEU A 30 18.53 -1.17 1.95
CA LEU A 30 17.16 -0.65 1.93
C LEU A 30 17.16 0.80 1.42
N PRO A 31 16.26 1.16 0.48
CA PRO A 31 16.02 2.55 0.11
C PRO A 31 15.53 3.40 1.28
N ASN A 32 15.67 4.72 1.16
CA ASN A 32 15.22 5.67 2.19
C ASN A 32 13.71 5.63 2.48
N TYR A 33 12.90 5.11 1.55
CA TYR A 33 11.46 4.94 1.73
C TYR A 33 11.05 3.57 1.17
N VAL A 34 10.46 2.74 2.04
CA VAL A 34 10.02 1.38 1.72
C VAL A 34 8.61 1.21 2.24
N VAL A 35 7.71 0.75 1.36
CA VAL A 35 6.37 0.29 1.73
C VAL A 35 6.39 -1.23 1.67
N ILE A 36 5.91 -1.86 2.74
CA ILE A 36 5.81 -3.31 2.86
C ILE A 36 4.34 -3.68 2.77
N GLU A 37 3.98 -4.46 1.76
CA GLU A 37 2.62 -4.94 1.52
C GLU A 37 2.46 -6.38 2.03
N GLN A 38 1.29 -6.69 2.57
CA GLN A 38 0.95 -8.03 3.05
C GLN A 38 0.49 -8.95 1.91
N ARG A 39 0.24 -10.22 2.25
CA ARG A 39 -0.44 -11.17 1.38
C ARG A 39 -1.91 -11.19 1.72
N PHE A 40 -2.73 -11.01 0.69
CA PHE A 40 -4.18 -10.85 0.81
C PHE A 40 -4.98 -12.11 0.39
N PHE A 41 -4.31 -13.12 -0.19
CA PHE A 41 -4.94 -14.39 -0.60
C PHE A 41 -4.57 -15.50 0.37
N ASP A 42 -5.58 -16.17 0.93
CA ASP A 42 -5.43 -17.17 1.97
C ASP A 42 -5.17 -18.58 1.40
N LEU A 43 -3.91 -18.83 1.00
CA LEU A 43 -3.48 -20.07 0.36
C LEU A 43 -2.92 -21.07 1.39
N LEU A 44 -3.09 -22.38 1.16
CA LEU A 44 -2.63 -23.42 2.10
C LEU A 44 -1.11 -23.39 2.34
N SER A 45 -0.33 -23.09 1.30
CA SER A 45 1.15 -23.07 1.38
C SER A 45 1.72 -21.74 1.85
N ILE A 46 1.02 -20.63 1.58
CA ILE A 46 1.42 -19.26 1.92
C ILE A 46 0.19 -18.48 2.40
N PRO A 47 -0.23 -18.66 3.66
CA PRO A 47 -1.44 -18.03 4.19
C PRO A 47 -1.40 -16.49 4.07
N ALA A 48 -2.59 -15.89 4.03
CA ALA A 48 -2.74 -14.45 4.14
C ALA A 48 -2.23 -13.98 5.51
N ASN A 49 -1.69 -12.77 5.56
CA ASN A 49 -1.02 -12.23 6.76
C ASN A 49 -1.25 -10.73 6.94
N ASP A 50 -2.46 -10.30 6.59
CA ASP A 50 -2.95 -8.91 6.56
C ASP A 50 -3.80 -8.52 7.77
N ASP A 51 -3.98 -9.44 8.73
CA ASP A 51 -4.93 -9.33 9.86
C ASP A 51 -6.42 -9.16 9.44
N HIS A 52 -6.75 -9.28 8.15
CA HIS A 52 -8.10 -9.08 7.65
C HIS A 52 -9.01 -10.28 7.94
N PRO A 53 -10.28 -10.11 8.38
CA PRO A 53 -11.22 -11.21 8.53
C PRO A 53 -11.50 -11.93 7.19
N SER A 54 -11.59 -13.26 7.10
CA SER A 54 -11.54 -14.23 8.19
C SER A 54 -10.16 -14.83 8.47
N HIS A 55 -9.08 -14.23 7.94
CA HIS A 55 -7.72 -14.71 8.07
C HIS A 55 -7.29 -14.81 9.55
N ASP A 56 -6.28 -15.65 9.80
CA ASP A 56 -5.74 -15.86 11.13
C ASP A 56 -4.79 -14.71 11.50
N VAL A 57 -5.21 -13.88 12.46
CA VAL A 57 -4.41 -12.75 12.98
C VAL A 57 -3.02 -13.20 13.45
N SER A 58 -2.85 -14.46 13.89
CA SER A 58 -1.52 -14.96 14.26
C SER A 58 -0.54 -14.97 13.08
N GLU A 59 -1.00 -15.12 11.83
CA GLU A 59 -0.14 -15.01 10.64
C GLU A 59 0.28 -13.56 10.37
N GLY A 60 -0.62 -12.59 10.55
CA GLY A 60 -0.26 -11.16 10.45
C GLY A 60 0.69 -10.72 11.57
N GLN A 61 0.48 -11.19 12.79
CA GLN A 61 1.43 -10.92 13.89
C GLN A 61 2.79 -11.59 13.68
N LYS A 62 2.84 -12.80 13.07
CA LYS A 62 4.11 -13.42 12.65
C LYS A 62 4.81 -12.60 11.57
N PHE A 63 4.04 -12.00 10.66
CA PHE A 63 4.57 -11.11 9.64
C PHE A 63 5.17 -9.84 10.25
N VAL A 64 4.47 -9.16 11.16
CA VAL A 64 4.99 -8.00 11.90
C VAL A 64 6.28 -8.36 12.63
N LYS A 65 6.31 -9.49 13.33
CA LYS A 65 7.52 -10.01 13.99
C LYS A 65 8.66 -10.23 13.00
N LYS A 66 8.40 -10.92 11.87
CA LYS A 66 9.39 -11.18 10.82
C LYS A 66 9.98 -9.87 10.29
N VAL A 67 9.15 -8.87 10.01
CA VAL A 67 9.60 -7.55 9.54
C VAL A 67 10.45 -6.87 10.59
N TYR A 68 9.97 -6.77 11.84
CA TYR A 68 10.71 -6.15 12.93
C TYR A 68 12.08 -6.78 13.14
N GLU A 69 12.15 -8.10 13.28
CA GLU A 69 13.41 -8.80 13.57
C GLU A 69 14.40 -8.69 12.40
N THR A 70 13.89 -8.69 11.17
CA THR A 70 14.71 -8.48 9.98
C THR A 70 15.30 -7.07 9.94
N LEU A 71 14.51 -6.03 10.21
CA LEU A 71 14.99 -4.65 10.30
C LEU A 71 15.94 -4.47 11.49
N ARG A 72 15.64 -5.09 12.63
CA ARG A 72 16.44 -5.03 13.86
C ARG A 72 17.82 -5.64 13.71
N ALA A 73 17.96 -6.66 12.87
CA ALA A 73 19.23 -7.31 12.53
C ALA A 73 20.02 -6.55 11.45
N SER A 74 19.41 -5.56 10.77
CA SER A 74 20.07 -4.80 9.71
C SER A 74 21.15 -3.86 10.27
N PRO A 75 22.28 -3.66 9.57
CA PRO A 75 23.21 -2.58 9.87
C PRO A 75 22.56 -1.19 9.78
N GLN A 76 21.43 -1.05 9.07
CA GLN A 76 20.66 0.20 8.97
C GLN A 76 19.69 0.41 10.14
N TRP A 77 19.64 -0.44 11.17
CA TRP A 77 18.69 -0.32 12.29
C TRP A 77 18.63 1.08 12.92
N ASN A 78 19.80 1.72 13.08
CA ASN A 78 19.90 3.06 13.65
C ASN A 78 19.49 4.18 12.68
N GLU A 79 19.07 3.86 11.46
CA GLU A 79 18.60 4.79 10.44
C GLU A 79 17.11 4.58 10.11
N ILE A 80 16.44 3.68 10.84
CA ILE A 80 15.07 3.25 10.54
C ILE A 80 14.06 3.88 11.50
N LEU A 81 13.01 4.46 10.91
CA LEU A 81 11.71 4.66 11.54
C LEU A 81 10.75 3.66 10.90
N PHE A 82 10.43 2.59 11.63
CA PHE A 82 9.46 1.59 11.19
C PHE A 82 8.07 1.99 11.69
N ILE A 83 7.14 2.17 10.75
CA ILE A 83 5.77 2.59 11.02
C ILE A 83 4.83 1.42 10.67
N ILE A 84 4.00 1.02 11.62
CA ILE A 84 2.90 0.06 11.39
C ILE A 84 1.60 0.82 11.61
N ILE A 85 0.78 0.91 10.57
CA ILE A 85 -0.54 1.55 10.62
C ILE A 85 -1.53 0.60 9.95
N TYR A 86 -2.71 0.48 10.54
CA TYR A 86 -3.83 -0.25 9.94
C TYR A 86 -4.60 0.68 9.00
N ASP A 87 -5.02 0.17 7.85
CA ASP A 87 -5.76 0.94 6.85
C ASP A 87 -7.18 1.27 7.34
N GLU A 88 -7.81 0.33 8.05
CA GLU A 88 -9.15 0.48 8.60
C GLU A 88 -9.31 -0.10 10.03
N HIS A 89 -10.48 0.15 10.62
CA HIS A 89 -10.80 -0.19 12.02
C HIS A 89 -11.39 -1.59 12.21
N GLY A 90 -11.70 -2.31 11.12
CA GLY A 90 -12.23 -3.68 11.15
C GLY A 90 -13.68 -3.79 11.62
N GLY A 91 -14.45 -2.69 11.64
CA GLY A 91 -15.87 -2.69 12.01
C GLY A 91 -16.17 -2.77 13.51
N PHE A 92 -15.15 -2.75 14.37
CA PHE A 92 -15.33 -2.77 15.82
C PHE A 92 -15.70 -1.39 16.37
N TYR A 93 -16.45 -1.36 17.46
CA TYR A 93 -16.77 -0.10 18.14
C TYR A 93 -15.50 0.57 18.69
N ASP A 94 -15.30 1.84 18.35
CA ASP A 94 -14.37 2.74 19.04
C ASP A 94 -15.18 3.84 19.75
N HIS A 95 -14.78 4.14 20.98
CA HIS A 95 -15.46 5.11 21.84
C HIS A 95 -15.08 6.57 21.54
N VAL A 96 -14.01 6.80 20.78
CA VAL A 96 -13.51 8.14 20.46
C VAL A 96 -14.31 8.72 19.30
N PRO A 97 -14.99 9.87 19.49
CA PRO A 97 -15.67 10.56 18.40
C PRO A 97 -14.69 10.91 17.27
N THR A 98 -15.13 10.77 16.02
CA THR A 98 -14.25 11.07 14.89
C THR A 98 -14.06 12.59 14.74
N PRO A 99 -12.83 13.06 14.46
CA PRO A 99 -12.59 14.48 14.22
C PRO A 99 -13.35 15.04 13.01
N VAL A 100 -14.04 16.16 13.22
CA VAL A 100 -14.83 16.86 12.18
C VAL A 100 -14.51 18.35 12.08
N THR A 101 -13.77 18.91 13.03
CA THR A 101 -13.53 20.36 13.12
C THR A 101 -12.24 20.74 12.42
N GLY A 102 -12.32 21.62 11.42
CA GLY A 102 -11.15 22.15 10.73
C GLY A 102 -10.37 21.10 9.94
N VAL A 103 -11.02 20.00 9.56
CA VAL A 103 -10.48 18.88 8.79
C VAL A 103 -10.66 19.20 7.30
N PRO A 104 -9.61 19.60 6.55
CA PRO A 104 -9.78 20.08 5.17
C PRO A 104 -10.07 18.95 4.19
N SER A 105 -10.97 19.15 3.22
CA SER A 105 -11.05 18.23 2.06
C SER A 105 -9.69 18.16 1.33
N PRO A 106 -9.31 17.00 0.75
CA PRO A 106 -8.13 16.91 -0.10
C PRO A 106 -8.41 17.67 -1.40
N ASP A 107 -8.09 18.97 -1.40
CA ASP A 107 -8.24 19.89 -2.55
C ASP A 107 -9.65 20.01 -3.10
N ASP A 108 -10.64 20.07 -2.20
CA ASP A 108 -12.06 20.22 -2.52
C ASP A 108 -12.63 19.06 -3.35
N ILE A 109 -11.93 17.91 -3.39
CA ILE A 109 -12.40 16.68 -4.01
C ILE A 109 -13.62 16.18 -3.23
N VAL A 110 -14.66 15.84 -3.98
CA VAL A 110 -15.90 15.25 -3.48
C VAL A 110 -16.08 13.86 -4.05
N GLY A 111 -16.65 12.95 -3.25
CA GLY A 111 -16.99 11.61 -3.68
C GLY A 111 -18.07 11.63 -4.77
N PRO A 112 -18.26 10.52 -5.49
CA PRO A 112 -19.26 10.44 -6.55
C PRO A 112 -20.69 10.53 -6.00
N ALA A 113 -21.64 10.81 -6.90
CA ALA A 113 -23.07 10.71 -6.63
C ALA A 113 -23.46 9.26 -6.24
N PRO A 114 -24.52 9.07 -5.44
CA PRO A 114 -25.44 10.08 -4.93
C PRO A 114 -24.97 10.80 -3.66
N TYR A 115 -23.91 10.30 -3.01
CA TYR A 115 -23.54 10.73 -1.67
C TYR A 115 -22.75 12.04 -1.64
N ASN A 116 -21.98 12.35 -2.68
CA ASN A 116 -21.19 13.58 -2.79
C ASN A 116 -20.37 13.89 -1.52
N PHE A 117 -19.74 12.85 -0.96
CA PHE A 117 -19.06 12.92 0.33
C PHE A 117 -17.88 13.89 0.24
N LYS A 118 -17.83 14.90 1.12
CA LYS A 118 -16.89 16.02 0.99
C LYS A 118 -15.47 15.73 1.50
N PHE A 119 -15.29 14.61 2.20
CA PHE A 119 -14.03 14.29 2.88
C PHE A 119 -13.55 15.42 3.81
N ASP A 120 -14.48 16.13 4.48
CA ASP A 120 -14.21 17.21 5.44
C ASP A 120 -14.25 16.71 6.91
N ARG A 121 -13.98 15.42 7.10
CA ARG A 121 -13.95 14.70 8.39
C ARG A 121 -13.00 13.51 8.32
N LEU A 122 -12.60 13.00 9.48
CA LEU A 122 -11.85 11.76 9.60
C LEU A 122 -12.78 10.55 9.88
N GLY A 123 -12.25 9.36 9.60
CA GLY A 123 -12.87 8.08 9.91
C GLY A 123 -12.67 7.64 11.36
N VAL A 124 -13.03 6.39 11.64
CA VAL A 124 -12.80 5.75 12.94
C VAL A 124 -11.30 5.60 13.17
N ARG A 125 -10.86 5.68 14.43
CA ARG A 125 -9.46 5.50 14.81
C ARG A 125 -8.95 4.11 14.42
N VAL A 126 -7.71 4.07 13.98
CA VAL A 126 -6.96 2.83 13.66
C VAL A 126 -5.72 2.72 14.53
N PRO A 127 -5.22 1.51 14.82
CA PRO A 127 -3.94 1.33 15.51
C PRO A 127 -2.75 1.89 14.71
N ALA A 128 -1.79 2.50 15.41
CA ALA A 128 -0.56 3.00 14.84
C ALA A 128 0.61 2.78 15.81
N PHE A 129 1.73 2.28 15.29
CA PHE A 129 2.96 2.03 16.03
C PHE A 129 4.14 2.68 15.31
N LEU A 130 4.97 3.38 16.07
CA LEU A 130 6.21 3.98 15.61
C LEU A 130 7.36 3.34 16.36
N ILE A 131 8.26 2.70 15.62
CA ILE A 131 9.29 1.83 16.15
C ILE A 131 10.64 2.30 15.63
N SER A 132 11.51 2.72 16.53
CA SER A 132 12.85 3.20 16.20
C SER A 132 13.74 3.20 17.45
N PRO A 133 15.06 2.99 17.33
CA PRO A 133 15.97 3.17 18.47
C PRO A 133 16.05 4.64 18.94
N TRP A 134 15.48 5.58 18.20
CA TRP A 134 15.41 7.00 18.54
C TRP A 134 14.19 7.39 19.39
N ILE A 135 13.35 6.42 19.76
CA ILE A 135 12.12 6.64 20.54
C ILE A 135 12.27 6.05 21.95
N GLU A 136 11.84 6.80 22.97
CA GLU A 136 11.82 6.32 24.35
C GLU A 136 10.83 5.14 24.52
N PRO A 137 11.18 4.11 25.32
CA PRO A 137 10.30 2.95 25.50
C PRO A 137 9.01 3.36 26.21
N GLY A 138 7.89 2.81 25.75
CA GLY A 138 6.58 3.08 26.36
C GLY A 138 6.00 4.47 26.04
N THR A 139 6.55 5.17 25.05
CA THR A 139 6.03 6.48 24.64
C THR A 139 4.64 6.34 24.03
N VAL A 140 3.70 7.16 24.51
CA VAL A 140 2.36 7.30 23.94
C VAL A 140 2.23 8.70 23.35
N LEU A 141 2.01 8.76 22.04
CA LEU A 141 1.83 10.01 21.31
C LEU A 141 0.33 10.25 21.06
N HIS A 142 -0.25 11.21 21.78
CA HIS A 142 -1.71 11.40 21.80
C HIS A 142 -2.24 12.29 20.65
N ALA A 143 -1.61 13.43 20.40
CA ALA A 143 -2.04 14.41 19.40
C ALA A 143 -0.81 15.13 18.81
N PRO A 144 -0.87 15.59 17.55
CA PRO A 144 0.24 16.33 16.95
C PRO A 144 0.29 17.76 17.51
N SER A 145 1.46 18.37 17.42
CA SER A 145 1.64 19.78 17.82
C SER A 145 1.28 20.79 16.72
N GLY A 146 0.82 20.33 15.56
CA GLY A 146 0.51 21.18 14.41
C GLY A 146 0.52 20.38 13.10
N PRO A 147 0.53 21.06 11.94
CA PRO A 147 0.76 22.50 11.76
C PRO A 147 -0.39 23.43 12.18
N TYR A 148 -1.60 22.92 12.40
CA TYR A 148 -2.75 23.69 12.85
C TYR A 148 -3.21 23.21 14.24
N PRO A 149 -3.92 24.04 15.02
CA PRO A 149 -4.51 23.62 16.30
C PRO A 149 -5.52 22.47 16.18
N THR A 150 -6.07 22.26 14.99
CA THR A 150 -7.00 21.16 14.69
C THR A 150 -6.33 19.96 14.04
N SER A 151 -5.03 19.99 13.78
CA SER A 151 -4.31 18.87 13.15
C SER A 151 -4.46 17.58 13.96
N GLU A 152 -4.59 16.47 13.25
CA GLU A 152 -4.67 15.12 13.83
C GLU A 152 -3.61 14.21 13.20
N PHE A 153 -3.34 13.08 13.85
CA PHE A 153 -2.64 11.98 13.19
C PHE A 153 -3.63 11.13 12.41
N GLU A 154 -3.40 10.99 11.11
CA GLU A 154 -4.21 10.20 10.18
C GLU A 154 -3.35 9.67 9.02
N HIS A 155 -3.88 8.89 8.08
CA HIS A 155 -3.07 8.23 7.05
C HIS A 155 -2.19 9.19 6.23
N SER A 156 -2.63 10.41 6.00
CA SER A 156 -1.85 11.44 5.29
C SER A 156 -0.71 12.03 6.13
N SER A 157 -0.66 11.75 7.43
CA SER A 157 0.52 11.98 8.28
C SER A 157 1.76 11.25 7.76
N ILE A 158 1.60 10.12 7.06
CA ILE A 158 2.72 9.42 6.41
C ILE A 158 3.30 10.32 5.32
N ALA A 159 2.46 10.80 4.39
CA ALA A 159 2.89 11.68 3.30
C ALA A 159 3.46 13.01 3.83
N ALA A 160 2.82 13.60 4.85
CA ALA A 160 3.30 14.82 5.51
C ALA A 160 4.68 14.63 6.15
N THR A 161 4.89 13.49 6.82
CA THR A 161 6.19 13.13 7.42
C THR A 161 7.25 12.92 6.35
N VAL A 162 6.95 12.19 5.28
CA VAL A 162 7.86 11.98 4.13
C VAL A 162 8.24 13.31 3.50
N LYS A 163 7.26 14.17 3.23
CA LYS A 163 7.48 15.54 2.72
C LYS A 163 8.48 16.28 3.59
N LYS A 164 8.28 16.24 4.91
CA LYS A 164 9.11 16.97 5.88
C LYS A 164 10.53 16.40 5.98
N ILE A 165 10.68 15.09 6.19
CA ILE A 165 11.98 14.43 6.35
C ILE A 165 12.84 14.55 5.08
N PHE A 166 12.23 14.43 3.89
CA PHE A 166 12.95 14.55 2.62
C PHE A 166 12.97 15.96 2.04
N ASN A 167 12.43 16.95 2.75
CA ASN A 167 12.32 18.34 2.31
C ASN A 167 11.76 18.47 0.88
N LEU A 168 10.67 17.76 0.60
CA LEU A 168 9.98 17.84 -0.69
C LEU A 168 9.32 19.22 -0.83
N LYS A 169 9.25 19.72 -2.08
CA LYS A 169 8.86 21.10 -2.38
C LYS A 169 7.43 21.41 -1.93
N GLU A 170 6.49 20.54 -2.29
CA GLU A 170 5.06 20.75 -2.11
C GLU A 170 4.45 19.58 -1.34
N PHE A 171 3.33 19.83 -0.67
CA PHE A 171 2.42 18.79 -0.21
C PHE A 171 1.63 18.22 -1.39
N LEU A 172 1.08 17.02 -1.23
CA LEU A 172 0.24 16.40 -2.26
C LEU A 172 -1.14 17.06 -2.36
N THR A 173 -1.69 17.47 -1.22
CA THR A 173 -3.02 18.07 -1.05
C THR A 173 -3.09 18.98 0.18
N LYS A 174 -4.22 19.68 0.36
CA LYS A 174 -4.56 20.36 1.63
C LYS A 174 -4.62 19.42 2.84
N ARG A 175 -4.90 18.12 2.65
CA ARG A 175 -5.04 17.13 3.73
C ARG A 175 -3.68 16.83 4.39
N ASP A 176 -2.67 16.44 3.62
CA ASP A 176 -1.32 16.19 4.15
C ASP A 176 -0.59 17.48 4.54
N ALA A 177 -0.94 18.63 3.96
CA ALA A 177 -0.48 19.92 4.45
C ALA A 177 -1.04 20.27 5.86
N TRP A 178 -2.17 19.68 6.24
CA TRP A 178 -2.81 19.87 7.54
C TRP A 178 -2.46 18.77 8.55
N ALA A 179 -2.13 17.57 8.10
CA ALA A 179 -1.88 16.41 8.96
C ALA A 179 -0.68 16.60 9.90
N GLY A 180 -0.77 16.00 11.08
CA GLY A 180 0.35 15.91 12.01
C GLY A 180 1.51 15.09 11.44
N THR A 181 2.75 15.42 11.79
CA THR A 181 3.95 14.69 11.33
C THR A 181 4.62 13.92 12.47
N PHE A 182 5.25 12.79 12.14
CA PHE A 182 5.74 11.84 13.13
C PHE A 182 7.16 12.12 13.65
N GLU A 183 8.00 12.84 12.91
CA GLU A 183 9.43 13.00 13.23
C GLU A 183 9.69 13.68 14.58
N GLY A 184 8.74 14.45 15.11
CA GLY A 184 8.85 15.08 16.43
C GLY A 184 9.01 14.09 17.58
N ILE A 185 8.69 12.81 17.38
CA ILE A 185 8.86 11.76 18.39
C ILE A 185 10.30 11.20 18.47
N LEU A 186 11.14 11.52 17.49
CA LEU A 186 12.55 11.11 17.45
C LEU A 186 13.39 12.04 18.34
N THR A 187 13.15 11.99 19.64
CA THR A 187 13.62 13.01 20.61
C THR A 187 15.03 12.76 21.15
N ARG A 188 15.61 11.60 20.85
CA ARG A 188 16.87 11.16 21.47
C ARG A 188 18.11 11.73 20.78
N ALA A 189 19.14 12.03 21.58
CA ALA A 189 20.46 12.43 21.08
C ALA A 189 21.32 11.25 20.60
N SER A 190 21.03 10.03 21.09
CA SER A 190 21.71 8.79 20.66
C SER A 190 20.72 7.63 20.59
N PRO A 191 20.91 6.68 19.66
CA PRO A 191 20.03 5.53 19.53
C PRO A 191 20.13 4.65 20.78
N ARG A 192 19.02 4.02 21.12
CA ARG A 192 18.93 3.05 22.20
C ARG A 192 19.60 1.74 21.83
N VAL A 193 20.25 1.14 22.83
CA VAL A 193 20.93 -0.15 22.70
C VAL A 193 20.12 -1.32 23.30
N ASP A 194 19.03 -1.01 23.98
CA ASP A 194 18.15 -1.95 24.69
C ASP A 194 16.89 -2.31 23.89
N CYS A 195 16.82 -1.97 22.59
CA CYS A 195 15.76 -2.42 21.71
C CYS A 195 15.78 -3.96 21.60
N PRO A 196 14.63 -4.66 21.80
CA PRO A 196 14.54 -6.11 21.70
C PRO A 196 15.18 -6.63 20.41
N VAL A 197 15.94 -7.71 20.51
CA VAL A 197 16.50 -8.38 19.32
C VAL A 197 15.46 -9.32 18.70
N THR A 198 14.65 -9.93 19.55
CA THR A 198 13.55 -10.82 19.17
C THR A 198 12.27 -10.44 19.90
N LEU A 199 11.13 -10.63 19.25
CA LEU A 199 9.80 -10.50 19.85
C LEU A 199 9.25 -11.85 20.30
N VAL A 200 8.21 -11.84 21.12
CA VAL A 200 7.49 -13.04 21.55
C VAL A 200 6.85 -13.73 20.34
N GLU A 201 6.83 -15.06 20.32
CA GLU A 201 6.17 -15.83 19.27
C GLU A 201 4.65 -15.64 19.33
N PRO A 202 3.99 -15.20 18.24
CA PRO A 202 2.55 -15.06 18.21
C PRO A 202 1.84 -16.39 18.42
N VAL A 203 0.88 -16.40 19.34
CA VAL A 203 0.08 -17.59 19.64
C VAL A 203 -1.03 -17.74 18.62
N LYS A 204 -1.20 -18.94 18.07
CA LYS A 204 -2.34 -19.25 17.21
C LYS A 204 -3.62 -19.30 18.04
N LEU A 205 -4.58 -18.43 17.71
CA LEU A 205 -5.82 -18.28 18.49
C LEU A 205 -7.01 -19.06 17.92
N ARG A 206 -6.97 -19.47 16.65
CA ARG A 206 -8.09 -20.16 15.97
C ARG A 206 -7.66 -21.55 15.50
N GLU A 207 -8.57 -22.51 15.62
CA GLU A 207 -8.43 -23.80 14.97
C GLU A 207 -8.92 -23.67 13.51
N GLY A 208 -7.99 -23.69 12.57
CA GLY A 208 -8.29 -23.51 11.14
C GLY A 208 -7.02 -23.40 10.30
N ALA A 209 -7.11 -23.84 9.05
CA ALA A 209 -6.09 -23.61 8.03
C ALA A 209 -6.58 -22.52 7.08
N ALA A 210 -5.66 -22.05 6.24
CA ALA A 210 -5.99 -21.14 5.14
C ALA A 210 -7.07 -21.76 4.24
N LYS A 211 -7.98 -20.91 3.72
CA LYS A 211 -9.17 -21.36 2.97
C LYS A 211 -9.09 -21.03 1.48
N GLU A 212 -8.21 -21.72 0.77
CA GLU A 212 -7.94 -21.43 -0.64
C GLU A 212 -9.09 -21.79 -1.61
N ASP A 213 -10.05 -22.60 -1.16
CA ASP A 213 -11.27 -22.96 -1.89
C ASP A 213 -12.48 -22.06 -1.56
N ALA A 214 -12.32 -21.08 -0.66
CA ALA A 214 -13.40 -20.17 -0.30
C ALA A 214 -13.75 -19.21 -1.46
N LYS A 215 -14.95 -18.63 -1.37
CA LYS A 215 -15.32 -17.47 -2.19
C LYS A 215 -14.45 -16.27 -1.82
N LEU A 216 -14.23 -15.40 -2.80
CA LEU A 216 -13.48 -14.17 -2.60
C LEU A 216 -14.19 -13.22 -1.62
N SER A 217 -13.42 -12.52 -0.79
CA SER A 217 -13.90 -11.32 -0.11
C SER A 217 -14.09 -10.17 -1.11
N GLU A 218 -14.84 -9.13 -0.74
CA GLU A 218 -14.98 -7.91 -1.55
C GLU A 218 -13.61 -7.31 -1.87
N PHE A 219 -12.72 -7.26 -0.89
CA PHE A 219 -11.35 -6.79 -1.10
C PHE A 219 -10.55 -7.65 -2.10
N GLN A 220 -10.66 -8.99 -2.03
CA GLN A 220 -10.01 -9.87 -3.00
C GLN A 220 -10.59 -9.72 -4.41
N VAL A 221 -11.90 -9.43 -4.55
CA VAL A 221 -12.53 -9.09 -5.83
C VAL A 221 -11.89 -7.83 -6.41
N GLU A 222 -11.74 -6.77 -5.61
CA GLU A 222 -11.10 -5.51 -6.06
C GLU A 222 -9.64 -5.73 -6.50
N LEU A 223 -8.89 -6.62 -5.82
CA LEU A 223 -7.54 -6.99 -6.24
C LEU A 223 -7.53 -7.70 -7.62
N VAL A 224 -8.50 -8.57 -7.88
CA VAL A 224 -8.66 -9.23 -9.18
C VAL A 224 -9.03 -8.21 -10.27
N GLU A 225 -9.95 -7.30 -10.00
CA GLU A 225 -10.34 -6.24 -10.92
C GLU A 225 -9.16 -5.30 -11.22
N MET A 226 -8.37 -4.94 -10.21
CA MET A 226 -7.15 -4.16 -10.40
C MET A 226 -6.12 -4.90 -11.27
N ALA A 227 -5.96 -6.21 -11.06
CA ALA A 227 -5.10 -7.04 -11.90
C ALA A 227 -5.62 -7.14 -13.35
N ALA A 228 -6.94 -7.16 -13.54
CA ALA A 228 -7.57 -7.13 -14.86
C ALA A 228 -7.20 -5.87 -15.65
N VAL A 229 -7.13 -4.72 -14.96
CA VAL A 229 -6.67 -3.45 -15.56
C VAL A 229 -5.22 -3.56 -16.04
N LEU A 230 -4.34 -4.23 -15.27
CA LEU A 230 -2.96 -4.48 -15.70
C LEU A 230 -2.92 -5.41 -16.90
N ASN A 231 -3.76 -6.45 -16.91
CA ASN A 231 -3.79 -7.47 -17.95
C ASN A 231 -4.46 -7.03 -19.28
N GLY A 232 -5.11 -5.86 -19.28
CA GLY A 232 -5.91 -5.35 -20.41
C GLY A 232 -7.30 -5.99 -20.53
N ASP A 233 -7.75 -6.69 -19.49
CA ASP A 233 -9.02 -7.44 -19.48
C ASP A 233 -10.25 -6.55 -19.25
N LEU A 234 -10.05 -5.28 -18.89
CA LEU A 234 -11.11 -4.27 -18.72
C LEU A 234 -11.96 -4.03 -19.98
N THR A 235 -11.43 -4.39 -21.16
CA THR A 235 -12.14 -4.25 -22.45
C THR A 235 -12.96 -5.48 -22.83
N LYS A 236 -12.88 -6.55 -22.04
CA LYS A 236 -13.61 -7.79 -22.30
C LYS A 236 -15.00 -7.72 -21.70
N ASP A 237 -15.95 -8.37 -22.36
CA ASP A 237 -17.35 -8.47 -21.91
C ASP A 237 -17.51 -9.16 -20.54
N ILE A 238 -16.44 -9.79 -20.04
CA ILE A 238 -16.43 -10.45 -18.74
C ILE A 238 -16.23 -9.49 -17.57
N TYR A 239 -15.75 -8.26 -17.79
CA TYR A 239 -15.46 -7.31 -16.71
C TYR A 239 -16.68 -6.44 -16.32
N PRO A 240 -16.86 -6.07 -15.04
CA PRO A 240 -16.16 -6.60 -13.87
C PRO A 240 -16.76 -7.92 -13.34
N GLN A 241 -18.08 -8.10 -13.42
CA GLN A 241 -18.76 -9.16 -12.65
C GLN A 241 -18.43 -10.59 -13.11
N GLN A 242 -18.49 -10.88 -14.42
CA GLN A 242 -18.28 -12.25 -14.91
C GLN A 242 -16.83 -12.73 -14.75
N LEU A 243 -15.87 -11.81 -14.56
CA LEU A 243 -14.47 -12.13 -14.35
C LEU A 243 -14.26 -12.85 -13.01
N VAL A 244 -14.99 -12.41 -11.98
CA VAL A 244 -14.87 -12.93 -10.62
C VAL A 244 -15.92 -13.98 -10.29
N ASP A 245 -16.94 -14.13 -11.14
CA ASP A 245 -18.01 -15.11 -10.98
C ASP A 245 -17.46 -16.54 -10.86
N GLY A 246 -17.71 -17.16 -9.72
CA GLY A 246 -17.33 -18.55 -9.44
C GLY A 246 -15.84 -18.75 -9.15
N LEU A 247 -15.02 -17.70 -9.07
CA LEU A 247 -13.64 -17.83 -8.63
C LEU A 247 -13.55 -18.18 -7.14
N ASN A 248 -12.61 -19.07 -6.82
CA ASN A 248 -12.14 -19.27 -5.45
C ASN A 248 -10.81 -18.54 -5.22
N VAL A 249 -10.40 -18.43 -3.96
CA VAL A 249 -9.18 -17.75 -3.52
C VAL A 249 -7.94 -18.22 -4.29
N SER A 250 -7.77 -19.53 -4.48
CA SER A 250 -6.59 -20.08 -5.16
C SER A 250 -6.52 -19.72 -6.65
N VAL A 251 -7.66 -19.70 -7.35
CA VAL A 251 -7.73 -19.34 -8.78
C VAL A 251 -7.52 -17.84 -8.95
N ALA A 252 -8.13 -17.02 -8.09
CA ALA A 252 -7.95 -15.57 -8.10
C ALA A 252 -6.50 -15.16 -7.84
N ALA A 253 -5.84 -15.77 -6.84
CA ALA A 253 -4.43 -15.52 -6.55
C ALA A 253 -3.54 -15.81 -7.77
N LYS A 254 -3.76 -16.95 -8.45
CA LYS A 254 -3.04 -17.31 -9.68
C LYS A 254 -3.31 -16.33 -10.82
N TYR A 255 -4.52 -15.80 -10.93
CA TYR A 255 -4.86 -14.79 -11.94
C TYR A 255 -4.09 -13.49 -11.68
N VAL A 256 -4.12 -12.98 -10.44
CA VAL A 256 -3.42 -11.75 -10.04
C VAL A 256 -1.92 -11.87 -10.27
N ASP A 257 -1.30 -12.97 -9.84
CA ASP A 257 0.13 -13.22 -10.05
C ASP A 257 0.49 -13.25 -11.55
N LYS A 258 -0.27 -13.99 -12.37
CA LYS A 258 -0.05 -14.03 -13.82
C LYS A 258 -0.22 -12.66 -14.49
N ALA A 259 -1.23 -11.89 -14.11
CA ALA A 259 -1.48 -10.58 -14.65
C ALA A 259 -0.33 -9.60 -14.33
N PHE A 260 0.15 -9.63 -13.08
CA PHE A 260 1.29 -8.80 -12.66
C PHE A 260 2.59 -9.21 -13.36
N ASN A 261 2.90 -10.51 -13.42
CA ASN A 261 4.10 -11.01 -14.10
C ASN A 261 4.09 -10.66 -15.59
N ARG A 262 2.96 -10.84 -16.27
CA ARG A 262 2.81 -10.43 -17.67
C ARG A 262 3.02 -8.92 -17.85
N PHE A 263 2.48 -8.09 -16.96
CA PHE A 263 2.71 -6.65 -16.99
C PHE A 263 4.20 -6.30 -16.84
N CYS A 264 4.90 -6.94 -15.91
CA CYS A 264 6.35 -6.77 -15.73
C CYS A 264 7.14 -7.20 -16.97
N ASP A 265 6.86 -8.37 -17.54
CA ASP A 265 7.56 -8.91 -18.72
C ASP A 265 7.42 -7.98 -19.93
N GLU A 266 6.21 -7.48 -20.19
CA GLU A 266 5.92 -6.58 -21.30
C GLU A 266 6.58 -5.22 -21.12
N CYS A 267 6.66 -4.75 -19.88
CA CYS A 267 7.40 -3.54 -19.59
C CYS A 267 8.91 -3.69 -19.76
N ASP A 268 9.49 -4.82 -19.36
CA ASP A 268 10.91 -5.11 -19.58
C ASP A 268 11.22 -5.25 -21.07
N ASN A 269 10.31 -5.86 -21.84
CA ASN A 269 10.41 -5.89 -23.29
C ASN A 269 10.34 -4.48 -23.90
N ALA A 270 9.43 -3.62 -23.43
CA ALA A 270 9.33 -2.24 -23.89
C ALA A 270 10.63 -1.45 -23.61
N LYS A 271 11.21 -1.59 -22.42
CA LYS A 271 12.52 -0.99 -22.09
C LYS A 271 13.63 -1.45 -23.01
N LYS A 272 13.73 -2.76 -23.26
CA LYS A 272 14.74 -3.33 -24.18
C LYS A 272 14.59 -2.81 -25.61
N ASN A 273 13.38 -2.42 -26.00
CA ASN A 273 13.08 -1.84 -27.32
C ASN A 273 13.17 -0.30 -27.34
N GLY A 274 13.68 0.33 -26.28
CA GLY A 274 13.94 1.78 -26.24
C GLY A 274 12.69 2.64 -26.03
N VAL A 275 11.62 2.09 -25.46
CA VAL A 275 10.45 2.89 -25.06
C VAL A 275 10.84 3.82 -23.91
N GLU A 276 10.43 5.08 -24.00
CA GLU A 276 10.71 6.14 -23.03
C GLU A 276 10.26 5.75 -21.60
N GLU A 277 11.11 6.01 -20.61
CA GLU A 277 10.87 5.51 -19.25
C GLU A 277 9.65 6.16 -18.55
N SER A 278 9.15 7.28 -19.10
CA SER A 278 7.93 7.95 -18.63
C SER A 278 6.64 7.31 -19.12
N GLU A 279 6.71 6.38 -20.08
CA GLU A 279 5.56 5.72 -20.68
C GLU A 279 4.95 4.66 -19.76
N ILE A 280 3.66 4.41 -19.98
CA ILE A 280 2.89 3.36 -19.32
C ILE A 280 2.52 2.32 -20.38
N ILE A 281 2.87 1.07 -20.11
CA ILE A 281 2.50 -0.03 -21.00
C ILE A 281 1.08 -0.46 -20.69
N CYS A 282 0.21 -0.31 -21.69
CA CYS A 282 -1.14 -0.85 -21.67
C CYS A 282 -1.16 -2.16 -22.45
N LEU A 283 -1.60 -3.25 -21.84
CA LEU A 283 -1.67 -4.57 -22.47
C LEU A 283 -2.83 -4.73 -23.47
N GLU A 284 -3.46 -3.63 -23.86
CA GLU A 284 -4.47 -3.59 -24.92
C GLU A 284 -3.82 -3.43 -26.30
N LYS A 285 -3.77 -4.55 -27.04
CA LYS A 285 -3.94 -4.66 -28.52
C LYS A 285 -3.63 -6.09 -28.99
N PRO A 286 -4.49 -6.74 -29.79
CA PRO A 286 -4.01 -7.60 -30.86
C PRO A 286 -3.34 -6.69 -31.90
N ALA A 287 -2.12 -7.05 -32.33
CA ALA A 287 -1.44 -6.34 -33.40
C ALA A 287 -2.27 -6.39 -34.70
N THR A 288 -2.95 -5.30 -35.05
CA THR A 288 -3.41 -5.09 -36.43
C THR A 288 -2.21 -4.60 -37.23
N LYS A 289 -1.77 -5.46 -38.16
CA LYS A 289 -0.70 -5.17 -39.13
C LYS A 289 -1.06 -3.94 -39.98
N SER A 290 -0.08 -3.04 -40.12
CA SER A 290 0.23 -2.19 -41.29
C SER A 290 -0.69 -1.00 -41.68
N LYS A 291 -0.07 0.19 -41.53
CA LYS A 291 -0.03 1.40 -42.41
C LYS A 291 -1.29 2.26 -42.62
N SER A 292 -1.22 3.51 -42.14
CA SER A 292 -1.30 4.74 -42.95
C SER A 292 -1.01 5.99 -42.10
N PHE A 293 -0.39 7.00 -42.71
CA PHE A 293 0.19 8.23 -42.15
C PHE A 293 -0.83 9.28 -41.64
N ALA A 294 -2.08 8.88 -41.31
CA ALA A 294 -3.18 9.83 -41.11
C ALA A 294 -3.95 9.68 -39.77
N HIS A 295 -3.31 9.25 -38.69
CA HIS A 295 -3.95 9.21 -37.37
C HIS A 295 -3.11 9.93 -36.31
N LYS A 296 -2.99 11.25 -36.43
CA LYS A 296 -2.42 12.13 -35.40
C LYS A 296 -3.44 13.07 -34.74
N LEU A 297 -4.74 12.80 -34.88
CA LEU A 297 -5.78 13.71 -34.38
C LEU A 297 -6.89 13.10 -33.50
N PHE A 298 -6.80 11.85 -33.05
CA PHE A 298 -7.86 11.23 -32.22
C PHE A 298 -7.39 10.49 -30.96
N SER A 299 -6.18 10.79 -30.44
CA SER A 299 -5.72 10.23 -29.16
C SER A 299 -6.17 11.03 -27.92
N CYS A 300 -7.17 11.91 -28.04
CA CYS A 300 -7.58 12.82 -26.95
C CYS A 300 -9.00 12.59 -26.40
N LEU A 301 -9.69 11.48 -26.68
CA LEU A 301 -11.11 11.34 -26.31
C LEU A 301 -11.51 10.06 -25.56
N VAL A 302 -10.56 9.27 -25.04
CA VAL A 302 -10.87 8.19 -24.05
C VAL A 302 -10.11 8.40 -22.74
N CYS A 303 -9.59 9.62 -22.52
CA CYS A 303 -8.96 10.05 -21.27
C CYS A 303 -9.62 11.35 -20.84
N GLY A 304 -10.83 11.24 -20.28
CA GLY A 304 -11.57 12.37 -19.73
C GLY A 304 -13.05 12.05 -19.60
N ASN A 305 -13.43 11.39 -18.51
CA ASN A 305 -14.45 11.89 -17.58
C ASN A 305 -14.79 10.84 -16.53
N ASN A 306 -14.82 11.36 -15.29
CA ASN A 306 -15.24 10.79 -14.01
C ASN A 306 -14.27 9.80 -13.35
#